data_AF-A0A9E0H9Y5-F1
#
_entry.id   AF-A0A9E0H9Y5-F1
#
_cell.length_a   1.000
_cell.length_b   1.000
_cell.length_c   1.000
_cell.angle_alpha   90.00
_cell.angle_beta   90.00
_cell.angle_gamma   90.00
#
_symmetry.space_group_name_H-M   'P 1'
#
loop_
_entity.id
_entity.type
_entity.pdbx_description
1 polymer ?
#
loop_
_entity_poly.entity_id
_entity_poly.type
_entity_poly.pdbx_seq_one_letter_code
_entity_poly.pdbx_strand_id
1 'polypeptide(L)'
;MTDPASTDERLAAMLSDYVDGTLAPADRAEVEAALAADPALRAEVDELRASVGALKSLPPTAAPPDLGKSVEERIHRRSAGRFFARRTLGDRVPFGVLLIVALIALVILLAVLWSSPTGSLKRPPPAPPEPPAESLLPRHQAPP
;
A
#
# COMPACT_ATOMS: atom_id res chain seq x y z
N MET A 1 -7.51 -9.37 41.93
CA MET A 1 -6.96 -8.82 43.18
C MET A 1 -5.99 -7.73 42.75
N THR A 2 -6.44 -6.49 42.66
CA THR A 2 -5.55 -5.35 42.38
C THR A 2 -4.75 -5.06 43.65
N ASP A 3 -3.45 -4.85 43.50
CA ASP A 3 -2.58 -4.46 44.60
C ASP A 3 -2.83 -2.97 44.90
N PRO A 4 -3.01 -2.54 46.16
CA PRO A 4 -3.13 -1.11 46.47
C PRO A 4 -1.96 -0.30 45.91
N ALA A 5 -0.72 -0.81 45.98
CA ALA A 5 0.46 -0.10 45.48
C ALA A 5 0.40 0.17 43.97
N SER A 6 -0.16 -0.75 43.17
CA SER A 6 -0.31 -0.54 41.73
C SER A 6 -1.46 0.41 41.36
N THR A 7 -2.38 0.67 42.31
CA THR A 7 -3.42 1.68 42.14
C THR A 7 -2.84 3.09 42.34
N ASP A 8 -2.00 3.26 43.36
CA ASP A 8 -1.33 4.52 43.66
C ASP A 8 -0.34 4.93 42.55
N GLU A 9 0.47 3.98 42.03
CA GLU A 9 1.34 4.22 40.87
C GLU A 9 0.56 4.62 39.61
N ARG A 10 -0.62 4.01 39.37
CA ARG A 10 -1.49 4.39 38.24
C ARG A 10 -2.03 5.81 38.41
N LEU A 11 -2.49 6.15 39.61
CA LEU A 11 -3.01 7.48 39.92
C LEU A 11 -1.92 8.55 39.77
N ALA A 12 -0.71 8.27 40.24
CA ALA A 12 0.48 9.13 40.05
C ALA A 12 0.78 9.40 38.56
N ALA A 13 0.70 8.38 37.70
CA ALA A 13 0.86 8.58 36.26
C ALA A 13 -0.27 9.46 35.66
N MET A 14 -1.53 9.19 36.05
CA MET A 14 -2.70 9.95 35.58
C MET A 14 -2.66 11.43 35.99
N LEU A 15 -2.02 11.79 37.11
CA LEU A 15 -1.89 13.18 37.56
C LEU A 15 -1.06 14.06 36.60
N SER A 16 -0.05 13.50 35.92
CA SER A 16 0.69 14.21 34.88
C SER A 16 -0.20 14.47 33.66
N ASP A 17 -0.86 13.43 33.14
CA ASP A 17 -1.79 13.52 32.01
C ASP A 17 -2.99 14.45 32.31
N TYR A 18 -3.38 14.56 33.59
CA TYR A 18 -4.42 15.49 34.04
C TYR A 18 -3.97 16.96 33.92
N VAL A 19 -2.71 17.27 34.25
CA VAL A 19 -2.16 18.64 34.13
C VAL A 19 -1.88 19.01 32.67
N ASP A 20 -1.43 18.06 31.85
CA ASP A 20 -1.25 18.25 30.41
C ASP A 20 -2.59 18.28 29.63
N GLY A 21 -3.67 17.77 30.23
CA GLY A 21 -5.01 17.75 29.64
C GLY A 21 -5.23 16.65 28.61
N THR A 22 -4.44 15.58 28.67
CA THR A 22 -4.41 14.44 27.75
C THR A 22 -5.33 13.28 28.16
N LEU A 23 -5.78 13.24 29.43
CA LEU A 23 -6.69 12.20 29.93
C LEU A 23 -8.03 12.12 29.18
N ALA A 24 -8.55 10.90 29.06
CA ALA A 24 -9.92 10.67 28.60
C ALA A 24 -10.94 11.15 29.65
N PRO A 25 -12.19 11.49 29.26
CA PRO A 25 -13.20 12.04 30.17
C PRO A 25 -13.52 11.15 31.39
N ALA A 26 -13.46 9.82 31.24
CA ALA A 26 -13.70 8.88 32.33
C ALA A 26 -12.57 8.89 33.37
N ASP A 27 -11.32 8.78 32.90
CA ASP A 27 -10.11 8.83 33.73
C ASP A 27 -9.97 10.18 34.45
N ARG A 28 -10.37 11.26 33.77
CA ARG A 28 -10.41 12.61 34.34
C ARG A 28 -11.35 12.70 35.53
N ALA A 29 -12.54 12.10 35.45
CA ALA A 29 -13.51 12.10 36.55
C ALA A 29 -13.01 11.29 37.75
N GLU A 30 -12.23 10.22 37.53
CA GLU A 30 -11.56 9.47 38.60
C GLU A 30 -10.52 10.34 39.33
N VAL A 31 -9.65 11.03 38.59
CA VAL A 31 -8.65 11.96 39.17
C VAL A 31 -9.33 13.13 39.89
N GLU A 32 -10.40 13.71 39.33
CA GLU A 32 -11.14 14.79 39.99
C GLU A 32 -11.82 14.33 41.28
N ALA A 33 -12.28 13.07 41.37
CA ALA A 33 -12.78 12.48 42.61
C ALA A 33 -11.67 12.24 43.64
N ALA A 34 -10.50 11.77 43.22
CA ALA A 34 -9.34 11.60 44.09
C ALA A 34 -8.84 12.95 44.65
N LEU A 35 -8.77 14.00 43.82
CA LEU A 35 -8.43 15.36 44.22
C LEU A 35 -9.47 15.97 45.17
N ALA A 36 -10.76 15.64 45.02
CA ALA A 36 -11.78 16.05 45.97
C ALA A 36 -11.60 15.39 47.35
N ALA A 37 -11.19 14.12 47.36
CA ALA A 37 -10.95 13.34 48.58
C ALA A 37 -9.66 13.74 49.32
N ASP A 38 -8.56 14.01 48.60
CA ASP A 38 -7.24 14.27 49.20
C ASP A 38 -6.73 15.71 48.93
N PRO A 39 -6.53 16.54 49.97
CA PRO A 39 -5.89 17.84 49.83
C PRO A 39 -4.38 17.79 49.52
N ALA A 40 -3.68 16.70 49.82
CA ALA A 40 -2.25 16.55 49.50
C ALA A 40 -2.04 16.41 47.98
N LEU A 41 -2.80 15.51 47.33
CA LEU A 41 -2.80 15.37 45.86
C LEU A 41 -3.13 16.69 45.13
N ARG A 42 -3.99 17.53 45.72
CA ARG A 42 -4.25 18.89 45.18
C ARG A 42 -3.02 19.80 45.24
N ALA A 43 -2.26 19.76 46.33
CA ALA A 43 -1.03 20.54 46.45
C ALA A 43 0.02 20.11 45.40
N GLU A 44 0.18 18.81 45.17
CA GLU A 44 1.08 18.27 44.13
C GLU A 44 0.66 18.72 42.71
N VAL A 45 -0.63 18.65 42.39
CA VAL A 45 -1.17 19.13 41.10
C VAL A 45 -0.94 20.63 40.92
N ASP A 46 -1.13 21.43 41.96
CA ASP A 46 -0.96 22.88 41.88
C ASP A 46 0.52 23.29 41.79
N GLU A 47 1.45 22.53 42.40
CA GLU A 47 2.90 22.67 42.19
C GLU A 47 3.32 22.33 40.75
N LEU A 48 2.79 21.23 40.20
CA LEU A 48 3.04 20.83 38.80
C LEU A 48 2.48 21.88 37.83
N ARG A 49 1.27 22.39 38.08
CA ARG A 49 0.67 23.50 37.31
C ARG A 49 1.48 24.78 37.40
N ALA A 50 2.00 25.14 38.58
CA ALA A 50 2.87 26.31 38.75
C ALA A 50 4.16 26.16 37.93
N SER A 51 4.76 24.97 37.93
CA SER A 51 5.95 24.65 37.13
C SER A 51 5.69 24.75 35.63
N VAL A 52 4.59 24.18 35.13
CA VAL A 52 4.15 24.30 33.73
C VAL A 52 3.80 25.76 33.38
N GLY A 53 3.22 26.52 34.31
CA GLY A 53 2.93 27.94 34.17
C GLY A 53 4.20 28.77 34.00
N ALA A 54 5.23 28.50 34.79
CA ALA A 54 6.54 29.14 34.67
C ALA A 54 7.19 28.87 33.30
N LEU A 55 7.10 27.64 32.78
CA LEU A 55 7.56 27.32 31.42
C LEU A 55 6.73 28.02 30.33
N LYS A 56 5.41 28.13 30.50
CA LYS A 56 4.52 28.85 29.57
C LYS A 56 4.71 30.38 29.61
N SER A 57 5.29 30.93 30.68
CA SER A 57 5.60 32.36 30.80
C SER A 57 6.88 32.78 30.06
N LEU A 58 7.67 31.83 29.54
CA LEU A 58 8.87 32.12 28.76
C LEU A 58 8.53 32.92 27.49
N PRO A 59 9.36 33.90 27.09
CA PRO A 59 9.09 34.72 25.92
C PRO A 59 9.07 33.85 24.65
N PRO A 60 8.05 34.00 23.79
CA PRO A 60 7.97 33.23 22.54
C PRO A 60 9.16 33.58 21.65
N THR A 61 10.01 32.57 21.39
CA THR A 61 11.19 32.75 20.54
C THR A 61 10.79 32.70 19.07
N ALA A 62 11.19 33.72 18.30
CA ALA A 62 10.92 33.77 16.87
C ALA A 62 11.59 32.60 16.12
N ALA A 63 10.84 31.97 15.23
CA ALA A 63 11.36 30.98 14.31
C ALA A 63 12.43 31.60 13.38
N PRO A 64 13.56 30.91 13.09
CA PRO A 64 14.47 31.32 12.03
C PRO A 64 13.74 31.44 10.68
N PRO A 65 14.10 32.40 9.81
CA PRO A 65 13.38 32.65 8.55
C PRO A 65 13.38 31.43 7.60
N ASP A 66 14.42 30.60 7.64
CA ASP A 66 14.54 29.39 6.82
C ASP A 66 14.03 28.11 7.52
N LEU A 67 13.40 28.21 8.70
CA LEU A 67 12.85 27.04 9.43
C LEU A 67 11.91 26.24 8.51
N GLY A 68 10.96 26.92 7.86
CA GLY A 68 9.99 26.31 6.94
C GLY A 68 10.66 25.46 5.84
N LYS A 69 11.61 26.05 5.09
CA LYS A 69 12.39 25.36 4.05
C LYS A 69 13.14 24.15 4.63
N SER A 70 13.81 24.33 5.78
CA SER A 70 14.59 23.26 6.41
C SER A 70 13.73 22.08 6.88
N VAL A 71 12.46 22.34 7.27
CA VAL A 71 11.48 21.31 7.64
C VAL A 71 10.94 20.62 6.40
N GLU A 72 10.60 21.37 5.36
CA GLU A 72 10.18 20.83 4.06
C GLU A 72 11.25 19.89 3.47
N GLU A 73 12.51 20.33 3.40
CA GLU A 73 13.64 19.50 2.97
C GLU A 73 13.85 18.26 3.84
N ARG A 74 13.70 18.37 5.17
CA ARG A 74 13.78 17.22 6.09
C ARG A 74 12.63 16.24 5.88
N ILE A 75 11.41 16.74 5.65
CA ILE A 75 10.23 15.91 5.36
C ILE A 75 10.43 15.21 4.02
N HIS A 76 10.85 15.89 2.95
CA HIS A 76 11.12 15.25 1.66
C HIS A 76 12.24 14.22 1.75
N ARG A 77 13.36 14.55 2.40
CA ARG A 77 14.49 13.62 2.60
C ARG A 77 14.10 12.39 3.41
N ARG A 78 13.26 12.52 4.45
CA ARG A 78 12.82 11.41 5.31
C ARG A 78 11.66 10.61 4.71
N SER A 79 10.78 11.23 3.93
CA SER A 79 9.60 10.60 3.34
C SER A 79 9.87 9.91 1.99
N ALA A 80 11.03 10.18 1.38
CA ALA A 80 11.63 9.56 0.18
C ALA A 80 10.90 8.28 -0.30
N GLY A 81 9.83 8.48 -1.07
CA GLY A 81 9.02 7.43 -1.66
C GLY A 81 8.02 6.71 -0.73
N ARG A 82 8.36 6.29 0.50
CA ARG A 82 7.55 5.26 1.20
C ARG A 82 6.09 5.63 1.48
N PHE A 83 5.77 6.90 1.74
CA PHE A 83 4.37 7.33 1.99
C PHE A 83 3.66 7.86 0.73
N PHE A 84 4.39 8.43 -0.24
CA PHE A 84 3.81 9.07 -1.43
C PHE A 84 3.90 8.23 -2.71
N ALA A 85 4.90 7.34 -2.87
CA ALA A 85 5.09 6.54 -4.08
C ALA A 85 3.97 5.51 -4.31
N ARG A 86 3.25 5.11 -3.25
CA ARG A 86 2.04 4.27 -3.40
C ARG A 86 0.87 5.00 -4.06
N ARG A 87 0.87 6.34 -4.13
CA ARG A 87 -0.17 7.11 -4.80
C ARG A 87 0.21 7.51 -6.24
N THR A 88 1.50 7.72 -6.52
CA THR A 88 1.97 8.10 -7.86
C THR A 88 1.94 6.97 -8.90
N LEU A 89 1.79 5.71 -8.48
CA LEU A 89 1.59 4.57 -9.39
C LEU A 89 0.18 4.53 -10.03
N GLY A 90 -0.81 5.23 -9.46
CA GLY A 90 -2.18 5.29 -10.00
C GLY A 90 -2.48 6.51 -10.88
N ASP A 91 -1.94 7.68 -10.52
CA ASP A 91 -2.36 8.98 -11.10
C ASP A 91 -1.69 9.38 -12.43
N ARG A 92 -0.79 8.56 -12.99
CA ARG A 92 0.03 8.93 -14.16
C ARG A 92 0.13 7.91 -15.28
N VAL A 93 -0.80 6.95 -15.35
CA VAL A 93 -0.97 6.17 -16.59
C VAL A 93 -2.03 6.88 -17.44
N PRO A 94 -1.66 7.71 -18.44
CA PRO A 94 -2.66 8.31 -19.31
C PRO A 94 -3.41 7.18 -20.04
N PHE A 95 -4.73 7.34 -20.21
CA PHE A 95 -5.59 6.29 -20.80
C PHE A 95 -5.04 5.72 -22.12
N GLY A 96 -4.34 6.52 -22.92
CA GLY A 96 -3.65 6.06 -24.14
C GLY A 96 -2.62 4.95 -23.92
N VAL A 97 -1.86 4.95 -22.82
CA VAL A 97 -0.88 3.88 -22.52
C VAL A 97 -1.59 2.58 -22.15
N LEU A 98 -2.69 2.64 -21.39
CA LEU A 98 -3.53 1.47 -21.13
C LEU A 98 -4.13 0.91 -22.43
N LEU A 99 -4.57 1.79 -23.33
CA LEU A 99 -5.13 1.42 -24.64
C LEU A 99 -4.08 0.75 -25.54
N ILE A 100 -2.84 1.28 -25.57
CA ILE A 100 -1.70 0.68 -26.28
C ILE A 100 -1.36 -0.70 -25.71
N VAL A 101 -1.25 -0.85 -24.38
CA VAL A 101 -0.97 -2.15 -23.74
C VAL A 101 -2.09 -3.16 -24.01
N ALA A 102 -3.36 -2.73 -23.96
CA ALA A 102 -4.51 -3.57 -24.29
C ALA A 102 -4.51 -3.99 -25.77
N LEU A 103 -4.17 -3.09 -26.70
CA LEU A 103 -4.01 -3.41 -28.11
C LEU A 103 -2.86 -4.40 -28.36
N ILE A 104 -1.71 -4.21 -27.72
CA ILE A 104 -0.58 -5.16 -27.82
C ILE A 104 -0.98 -6.53 -27.30
N ALA A 105 -1.63 -6.60 -26.12
CA ALA A 105 -2.12 -7.86 -25.56
C ALA A 105 -3.16 -8.54 -26.48
N LEU A 106 -4.08 -7.77 -27.08
CA LEU A 106 -5.07 -8.26 -28.03
C LEU A 106 -4.42 -8.80 -29.32
N VAL A 107 -3.44 -8.09 -29.89
CA VAL A 107 -2.67 -8.53 -31.07
C VAL A 107 -1.89 -9.81 -30.77
N ILE A 108 -1.25 -9.91 -29.60
CA ILE A 108 -0.58 -11.14 -29.15
C ILE A 108 -1.58 -12.28 -29.01
N LEU A 109 -2.76 -12.05 -28.41
CA LEU A 109 -3.81 -13.06 -28.27
C LEU A 109 -4.31 -13.55 -29.64
N LEU A 110 -4.55 -12.64 -30.59
CA LEU A 110 -4.94 -12.95 -31.97
C LEU A 110 -3.85 -13.72 -32.71
N ALA A 111 -2.59 -13.29 -32.60
CA ALA A 111 -1.45 -13.97 -33.22
C ALA A 111 -1.26 -15.38 -32.65
N VAL A 112 -1.42 -15.57 -31.34
CA VAL A 112 -1.42 -16.89 -30.69
C VAL A 112 -2.62 -17.72 -31.15
N LEU A 113 -3.82 -17.15 -31.26
CA LEU A 113 -5.02 -17.87 -31.70
C LEU A 113 -4.91 -18.31 -33.17
N TRP A 114 -4.37 -17.47 -34.05
CA TRP A 114 -4.11 -17.79 -35.45
C TRP A 114 -2.95 -18.78 -35.62
N SER A 115 -1.93 -18.70 -34.76
CA SER A 115 -0.79 -19.62 -34.76
C SER A 115 -1.06 -20.92 -33.99
N SER A 116 -2.18 -21.03 -33.27
CA SER A 116 -2.53 -22.21 -32.47
C SER A 116 -2.88 -23.36 -33.41
N PRO A 117 -2.01 -24.37 -33.56
CA PRO A 117 -2.19 -25.41 -34.57
C PRO A 117 -3.06 -26.53 -34.01
N THR A 118 -4.25 -26.18 -33.51
CA THR A 118 -5.29 -27.13 -33.05
C THR A 118 -5.98 -27.74 -34.27
N GLY A 119 -5.19 -28.39 -35.12
CA GLY A 119 -5.55 -28.96 -36.42
C GLY A 119 -4.82 -30.28 -36.70
N SER A 120 -4.45 -31.02 -35.65
CA SER A 120 -3.78 -32.32 -35.77
C SER A 120 -4.76 -33.45 -36.14
N LEU A 121 -5.27 -33.41 -37.38
CA LEU A 121 -5.95 -34.53 -38.03
C LEU A 121 -5.53 -34.69 -39.50
N LYS A 122 -4.21 -34.71 -39.76
CA LYS A 122 -3.70 -35.31 -41.00
C LYS A 122 -3.84 -36.84 -40.93
N ARG A 123 -5.01 -37.37 -41.28
CA ARG A 123 -5.07 -38.71 -41.88
C ARG A 123 -4.38 -38.61 -43.25
N PRO A 124 -3.34 -39.41 -43.56
CA PRO A 124 -2.89 -39.53 -44.94
C PRO A 124 -4.05 -40.08 -45.80
N PRO A 125 -4.29 -39.53 -47.00
CA PRO A 125 -5.33 -40.05 -47.89
C PRO A 125 -4.99 -41.49 -48.31
N PRO A 126 -6.00 -42.36 -48.49
CA PRO A 126 -5.77 -43.72 -48.98
C PRO A 126 -5.16 -43.70 -50.39
N ALA A 127 -4.34 -44.70 -50.70
CA ALA A 127 -3.65 -44.78 -51.98
C ALA A 127 -4.65 -44.82 -53.15
N PRO A 128 -4.38 -44.12 -54.27
CA PRO A 128 -5.26 -44.13 -55.43
C PRO A 128 -5.34 -45.54 -56.06
N PRO A 129 -6.48 -45.93 -56.64
CA PRO A 129 -6.63 -47.24 -57.28
C PRO A 129 -5.71 -47.38 -58.49
N GLU A 130 -5.16 -48.57 -58.67
CA GLU A 130 -4.30 -48.90 -59.81
C GLU A 130 -5.06 -48.76 -61.15
N PRO A 131 -4.44 -48.19 -62.19
CA PRO A 131 -5.10 -48.02 -63.49
C PRO A 131 -5.32 -49.37 -64.18
N PRO A 132 -6.42 -49.55 -64.94
CA PRO A 132 -6.74 -50.82 -65.59
C PRO A 132 -5.69 -51.23 -66.63
N ALA A 133 -5.45 -52.54 -66.72
CA ALA A 133 -4.35 -53.17 -67.46
C ALA A 133 -4.42 -53.11 -69.00
N GLU A 134 -5.23 -52.21 -69.58
CA GLU A 134 -5.48 -52.13 -71.03
C GLU A 134 -4.48 -51.23 -71.80
N SER A 135 -3.52 -50.61 -71.11
CA SER A 135 -2.56 -49.67 -71.72
C SER A 135 -1.23 -50.29 -72.17
N LEU A 136 -1.01 -51.60 -71.97
CA LEU A 136 0.23 -52.30 -72.33
C LEU A 136 0.18 -52.99 -73.71
N LEU A 137 -0.34 -52.30 -74.73
CA LEU A 137 -0.26 -52.75 -76.14
C LEU A 137 0.72 -51.90 -76.96
N PRO A 138 1.98 -52.36 -77.15
CA PRO A 138 2.86 -51.78 -78.16
C PRO A 138 2.39 -52.19 -79.57
N ARG A 139 1.87 -51.23 -80.34
CA ARG A 139 1.82 -51.30 -81.82
C ARG A 139 3.20 -50.94 -82.39
N HIS A 140 3.54 -51.46 -83.58
CA HIS A 140 4.85 -51.48 -84.27
C HIS A 140 5.75 -52.67 -83.87
N GLN A 141 6.42 -53.41 -84.78
CA GLN A 141 6.41 -53.41 -86.26
C GLN A 141 6.97 -54.76 -86.78
N ALA A 142 6.56 -55.20 -87.97
CA ALA A 142 7.32 -56.12 -88.84
C ALA A 142 8.38 -55.28 -89.63
N PRO A 143 9.37 -55.83 -90.38
CA PRO A 143 9.53 -57.21 -90.86
C PRO A 143 10.91 -57.77 -90.37
N PRO A 144 11.74 -58.55 -91.10
CA PRO A 144 11.69 -58.98 -92.50
C PRO A 144 10.60 -60.02 -92.80
#